data_AF-A0A7V3W2M9-F1
#
_entry.id   AF-A0A7V3W2M9-F1
#
_cell.length_a   1.000
_cell.length_b   1.000
_cell.length_c   1.000
_cell.angle_alpha   90.00
_cell.angle_beta   90.00
_cell.angle_gamma   90.00
#
_symmetry.space_group_name_H-M   'P 1'
#
loop_
_entity.id
_entity.type
_entity.pdbx_description
1 polymer ?
#
loop_
_entity_poly.entity_id
_entity_poly.type
_entity_poly.pdbx_seq_one_letter_code
_entity_poly.pdbx_strand_id
1 'polypeptide(L)'
;MDDSAVLEELKNILEKMGVKICEQKLEAENEKAQSAMVRINQQKMFFLEKKLKTQDQIQILIQAIKKMDLAGIYITPYVRSMIEADNEKNT
;
A
#
# COMPACT_ATOMS: atom_id res chain seq x y z
N MET A 1 -4.80 15.80 7.93
CA MET A 1 -4.16 14.56 8.40
C MET A 1 -2.71 14.63 7.96
N ASP A 2 -1.77 14.29 8.82
CA ASP A 2 -0.34 14.25 8.50
C ASP A 2 0.04 12.95 7.78
N ASP A 3 1.13 12.97 7.01
CA ASP A 3 1.56 11.84 6.17
C ASP A 3 1.78 10.55 6.98
N SER A 4 2.20 10.67 8.23
CA SER A 4 2.39 9.53 9.14
C SER A 4 1.08 8.82 9.48
N ALA A 5 0.03 9.58 9.81
CA ALA A 5 -1.28 9.02 10.09
C ALA A 5 -1.93 8.41 8.84
N VAL A 6 -1.71 9.02 7.66
CA VAL A 6 -2.17 8.45 6.38
C VAL A 6 -1.48 7.12 6.09
N LEU A 7 -0.16 7.04 6.30
CA LEU A 7 0.60 5.81 6.10
C LEU A 7 0.07 4.69 7.01
N GLU A 8 -0.19 4.99 8.27
CA GLU A 8 -0.74 4.02 9.23
C GLU A 8 -2.15 3.56 8.83
N GLU A 9 -3.02 4.47 8.40
CA GLU A 9 -4.36 4.12 7.94
C GLU A 9 -4.33 3.19 6.71
N LEU A 10 -3.46 3.48 5.73
CA LEU A 10 -3.28 2.63 4.54
C LEU A 10 -2.77 1.23 4.91
N LYS A 11 -1.85 1.15 5.88
CA LYS A 11 -1.38 -0.13 6.41
C LYS A 11 -2.51 -0.93 7.05
N ASN A 12 -3.31 -0.28 7.89
CA ASN A 12 -4.45 -0.89 8.56
C ASN A 12 -5.52 -1.38 7.56
N ILE A 13 -5.74 -0.67 6.45
CA ILE A 13 -6.65 -1.10 5.38
C ILE A 13 -6.16 -2.42 4.77
N LEU A 14 -4.88 -2.51 4.41
CA LEU A 14 -4.30 -3.73 3.84
C LEU A 14 -4.36 -4.91 4.80
N GLU A 15 -4.11 -4.69 6.10
CA GLU A 15 -4.25 -5.73 7.11
C GLU A 15 -5.69 -6.23 7.23
N LYS A 16 -6.69 -5.33 7.18
CA LYS A 16 -8.12 -5.69 7.12
C LYS A 16 -8.48 -6.47 5.85
N MET A 17 -7.73 -6.29 4.76
CA MET A 17 -7.86 -7.07 3.53
C MET A 17 -7.15 -8.44 3.59
N GLY A 18 -6.59 -8.80 4.73
CA GLY A 18 -5.82 -10.03 4.91
C GLY A 18 -4.43 -9.98 4.27
N VAL A 19 -3.90 -8.77 4.02
CA VAL A 19 -2.55 -8.56 3.51
C VAL A 19 -1.63 -8.23 4.68
N LYS A 20 -0.65 -9.09 4.93
CA LYS A 20 0.38 -8.82 5.93
C LYS A 20 1.44 -7.90 5.33
N ILE A 21 1.76 -6.82 6.04
CA ILE A 21 2.79 -5.87 5.61
C ILE A 21 4.12 -6.27 6.26
N CYS A 22 5.13 -6.49 5.42
CA CYS A 22 6.48 -6.81 5.85
C CYS A 22 7.39 -5.63 5.46
N GLU A 23 7.69 -4.78 6.44
CA GLU A 23 8.66 -3.70 6.28
C GLU A 23 10.07 -4.28 6.41
N GLN A 24 10.70 -4.58 5.28
CA GLN A 24 12.06 -5.09 5.23
C GLN A 24 12.88 -4.37 4.17
N LYS A 25 14.20 -4.40 4.32
CA LYS A 25 15.09 -4.03 3.22
C LYS A 25 14.92 -5.09 2.13
N LEU A 26 14.54 -4.67 0.94
CA LEU A 26 14.51 -5.54 -0.21
C LEU A 26 15.94 -5.64 -0.74
N GLU A 27 16.61 -6.77 -0.49
CA GLU A 27 17.88 -7.09 -1.14
C GLU A 27 17.57 -7.47 -2.59
N ALA A 28 17.57 -6.46 -3.44
CA ALA A 28 17.31 -6.62 -4.86
C ALA A 28 18.54 -7.24 -5.55
N GLU A 29 18.55 -8.55 -5.74
CA GLU A 29 19.41 -9.20 -6.77
C GLU A 29 19.02 -8.77 -8.19
N ASN A 30 17.85 -8.14 -8.37
CA ASN A 30 17.44 -7.49 -9.60
C ASN A 30 16.94 -6.07 -9.29
N GLU A 31 17.74 -5.08 -9.67
CA GLU A 31 17.44 -3.65 -9.55
C GLU A 31 16.01 -3.33 -10.04
N LYS A 32 15.24 -2.60 -9.22
CA LYS A 32 14.02 -1.77 -9.50
C LYS A 32 12.75 -2.06 -8.68
N ALA A 33 12.67 -3.10 -7.86
CA ALA A 33 11.45 -3.34 -7.06
C ALA A 33 11.41 -2.47 -5.78
N GLN A 34 10.57 -1.44 -5.77
CA GLN A 34 10.30 -0.60 -4.58
C GLN A 34 9.24 -1.19 -3.64
N SER A 35 8.44 -2.13 -4.15
CA SER A 35 7.50 -2.95 -3.40
C SER A 35 7.20 -4.23 -4.15
N ALA A 36 6.75 -5.27 -3.43
CA ALA A 36 6.32 -6.52 -4.03
C ALA A 36 5.09 -7.08 -3.30
N MET A 37 4.06 -7.45 -4.07
CA MET A 37 2.93 -8.22 -3.55
C MET A 37 3.18 -9.70 -3.89
N VAL A 38 3.41 -10.52 -2.87
CA VAL A 38 3.72 -11.94 -3.02
C VAL A 38 2.67 -12.75 -2.26
N ARG A 39 2.21 -13.86 -2.86
CA ARG A 39 1.30 -14.79 -2.18
C ARG A 39 2.10 -16.01 -1.72
N ILE A 40 2.16 -16.23 -0.40
CA ILE A 40 2.81 -17.39 0.20
C ILE A 40 1.75 -18.16 0.96
N ASN A 41 1.56 -19.45 0.68
CA ASN A 41 0.61 -20.32 1.38
C ASN A 41 -0.80 -19.71 1.57
N GLN A 42 -1.38 -19.21 0.46
CA GLN A 42 -2.67 -18.51 0.40
C GLN A 42 -2.74 -17.13 1.09
N GLN A 43 -1.75 -16.76 1.91
CA GLN A 43 -1.63 -15.46 2.55
C GLN A 43 -0.99 -14.43 1.60
N LYS A 44 -1.60 -13.24 1.50
CA LYS A 44 -1.05 -12.13 0.74
C LYS A 44 -0.04 -11.38 1.61
N MET A 45 1.19 -11.22 1.13
CA MET A 45 2.24 -10.44 1.78
C MET A 45 2.59 -9.23 0.90
N PHE A 46 2.71 -8.07 1.53
CA PHE A 46 3.15 -6.85 0.88
C PHE A 46 4.48 -6.42 1.46
N PHE A 47 5.53 -6.49 0.66
CA PHE A 47 6.85 -6.03 1.05
C PHE A 47 7.01 -4.56 0.68
N LEU A 48 7.33 -3.74 1.69
CA LEU A 48 7.53 -2.30 1.54
C LEU A 48 8.98 -1.96 1.91
N GLU A 49 9.69 -1.30 0.99
CA GLU A 49 11.06 -0.84 1.26
C GLU A 49 11.06 0.26 2.33
N LYS A 50 11.77 0.01 3.43
CA LYS A 50 11.81 0.89 4.60
C LYS A 50 12.56 2.19 4.35
N LYS A 51 13.47 2.23 3.36
CA LYS A 51 14.26 3.44 3.03
C LYS A 51 13.49 4.49 2.22
N LEU A 52 12.29 4.17 1.74
CA LEU A 52 11.49 5.12 0.96
C LEU A 52 10.97 6.26 1.84
N LYS A 53 10.78 7.44 1.24
CA LYS A 53 10.13 8.55 1.94
C LYS A 53 8.68 8.17 2.23
N THR A 54 8.12 8.70 3.31
CA THR A 54 6.72 8.46 3.70
C THR A 54 5.74 8.70 2.55
N GLN A 55 5.96 9.74 1.74
CA GLN A 55 5.14 10.02 0.57
C GLN A 55 5.23 8.95 -0.52
N ASP A 56 6.42 8.43 -0.79
CA ASP A 56 6.61 7.34 -1.77
C ASP A 56 5.94 6.05 -1.27
N GLN A 57 6.04 5.77 0.03
CA GLN A 57 5.36 4.64 0.66
C GLN A 57 3.83 4.76 0.55
N ILE A 58 3.29 5.95 0.81
CA ILE A 58 1.85 6.24 0.65
C ILE A 58 1.40 5.94 -0.77
N GLN A 59 2.12 6.43 -1.78
CA GLN A 59 1.78 6.22 -3.19
C GLN A 59 1.78 4.74 -3.57
N ILE A 60 2.80 4.01 -3.12
CA ILE A 60 2.92 2.56 -3.32
C ILE A 60 1.75 1.81 -2.70
N LEU A 61 1.37 2.13 -1.47
CA LEU A 61 0.25 1.48 -0.78
C LEU A 61 -1.09 1.82 -1.45
N ILE A 62 -1.29 3.07 -1.88
CA ILE A 62 -2.48 3.47 -2.65
C ILE A 62 -2.60 2.63 -3.92
N GLN A 63 -1.51 2.50 -4.70
CA GLN A 63 -1.52 1.69 -5.92
C GLN A 63 -1.78 0.20 -5.64
N ALA A 64 -1.32 -0.32 -4.51
CA ALA A 64 -1.58 -1.70 -4.10
C ALA A 64 -3.05 -1.90 -3.73
N ILE A 65 -3.60 -1.02 -2.91
CA ILE A 65 -5.00 -1.04 -2.44
C ILE A 65 -5.97 -0.90 -3.62
N LYS A 66 -5.66 -0.06 -4.61
CA LYS A 66 -6.44 0.08 -5.85
C LYS A 66 -6.64 -1.21 -6.63
N LYS A 67 -5.64 -2.10 -6.61
CA LYS A 67 -5.68 -3.37 -7.34
C LYS A 67 -6.47 -4.45 -6.60
N MET A 68 -7.02 -4.11 -5.43
CA MET A 68 -7.72 -5.03 -4.56
C MET A 68 -9.20 -4.66 -4.42
N ASP A 69 -10.01 -5.63 -4.03
CA ASP A 69 -11.43 -5.42 -3.82
C ASP A 69 -11.67 -4.70 -2.48
N LEU A 70 -12.10 -3.43 -2.57
CA LEU A 70 -12.40 -2.57 -1.43
C LEU A 70 -13.83 -2.79 -0.87
N ALA A 71 -14.59 -3.73 -1.43
CA ALA A 71 -15.95 -3.99 -1.00
C ALA A 71 -15.99 -4.40 0.49
N GLY A 72 -16.79 -3.66 1.28
CA GLY A 72 -17.04 -3.96 2.69
C GLY A 72 -16.01 -3.42 3.69
N ILE A 73 -14.99 -2.67 3.24
CA ILE A 73 -14.00 -2.06 4.15
C ILE A 73 -14.33 -0.58 4.35
N TYR A 74 -14.43 -0.17 5.62
CA TYR A 74 -14.55 1.24 5.96
C TYR A 74 -13.23 1.96 5.74
N ILE A 75 -13.26 2.98 4.87
CA ILE A 75 -12.14 3.86 4.52
C ILE A 75 -12.61 5.28 4.82
N THR A 76 -11.77 6.10 5.48
CA THR A 76 -12.14 7.48 5.76
C THR A 76 -12.32 8.28 4.45
N PRO A 77 -13.17 9.33 4.45
CA PRO A 77 -13.37 10.16 3.26
C PRO A 77 -12.06 10.75 2.71
N TYR A 78 -11.13 11.12 3.61
CA TYR A 78 -9.84 11.68 3.23
C TYR A 78 -8.99 10.65 2.46
N VAL A 79 -8.79 9.44 3.00
CA VAL A 79 -8.02 8.38 2.32
C VAL A 79 -8.71 7.91 1.05
N ARG A 80 -10.05 7.82 1.05
CA ARG A 80 -10.83 7.50 -0.15
C ARG A 80 -10.57 8.51 -1.26
N SER A 81 -10.57 9.81 -0.95
CA SER A 81 -10.29 10.86 -1.94
C SER A 81 -8.87 10.74 -2.51
N MET A 82 -7.88 10.31 -1.71
CA MET A 82 -6.51 10.07 -2.21
C MET A 82 -6.43 8.87 -3.15
N ILE A 83 -7.16 7.78 -2.84
CA ILE A 83 -7.25 6.60 -3.70
C ILE A 83 -7.97 6.97 -5.02
N GLU A 84 -9.04 7.76 -4.96
CA GLU A 84 -9.81 8.16 -6.13
C GLU A 84 -9.10 9.21 -7.00
N ALA A 85 -8.45 10.22 -6.40
CA ALA A 85 -7.73 11.29 -7.11
C ALA A 85 -6.52 10.80 -7.92
N ASP A 86 -5.90 9.68 -7.51
CA ASP A 86 -4.84 9.06 -8.30
C ASP A 86 -5.39 8.37 -9.57
N ASN A 87 -6.71 8.15 -9.72
CA ASN A 87 -7.29 7.59 -10.95
C ASN A 87 -7.29 8.60 -12.11
N GLU A 88 -7.35 9.91 -11.82
CA GLU A 88 -7.40 10.96 -12.85
C GLU A 88 -6.05 11.21 -13.53
N LYS A 89 -4.95 10.65 -13.01
CA LYS A 89 -3.60 10.83 -13.60
C LYS A 89 -3.20 9.74 -14.60
N ASN A 90 -4.06 8.74 -14.86
CA ASN A 90 -3.79 7.61 -15.77
C ASN A 90 -4.81 7.47 -16.91
N THR A 91 -5.58 8.52 -17.22
CA THR A 91 -6.39 8.63 -18.46
C THR A 91 -5.80 9.69 -19.37
#